data_AF-A0A536HU23-F1
#
_entry.id   AF-A0A536HU23-F1
#
_cell.length_a   1.000
_cell.length_b   1.000
_cell.length_c   1.000
_cell.angle_alpha   90.00
_cell.angle_beta   90.00
_cell.angle_gamma   90.00
#
_symmetry.space_group_name_H-M   'P 1'
#
loop_
_entity.id
_entity.type
_entity.pdbx_description
1 polymer ?
#
loop_
_entity_poly.entity_id
_entity_poly.type
_entity_poly.pdbx_seq_one_letter_code
_entity_poly.pdbx_strand_id
1 'polypeptide(L)' 'TIIVVGGKNSANTRELVNLAKMQGRTAYHIENADELRPEWLRDQERVGLIGGCSTPMDTLLEVKERAEELAAAVPA' A
#
# COMPACT_ATOMS: atom_id res chain seq x y z
N THR A 1 -0.62 0.09 9.15
CA THR A 1 -0.55 0.87 7.88
C THR A 1 -1.51 0.34 6.82
N ILE A 2 -1.99 1.19 5.91
CA ILE A 2 -2.70 0.80 4.68
C ILE A 2 -1.92 1.29 3.45
N ILE A 3 -1.67 0.39 2.50
CA ILE A 3 -1.10 0.69 1.18
C ILE A 3 -2.23 0.60 0.16
N VAL A 4 -2.47 1.70 -0.56
CA VAL A 4 -3.48 1.77 -1.62
C VAL A 4 -2.77 1.83 -2.97
N VAL A 5 -3.04 0.85 -3.83
CA VAL A 5 -2.44 0.70 -5.15
C VAL A 5 -3.42 1.16 -6.23
N GLY A 6 -2.93 1.97 -7.16
CA GLY A 6 -3.66 2.37 -8.36
C GLY A 6 -3.24 3.75 -8.84
N GLY A 7 -3.71 4.14 -10.04
CA GLY A 7 -3.25 5.38 -10.68
C GLY A 7 -3.42 6.65 -9.84
N LYS A 8 -2.47 7.58 -9.86
CA LYS A 8 -2.52 8.85 -9.11
C LYS A 8 -3.66 9.78 -9.51
N ASN A 9 -4.14 9.62 -10.75
CA ASN A 9 -5.28 10.35 -11.30
C ASN A 9 -6.63 9.68 -11.01
N SER A 10 -6.65 8.50 -10.37
CA SER A 10 -7.88 7.80 -10.03
C SER A 10 -8.57 8.47 -8.83
N ALA A 11 -9.76 9.01 -9.05
CA ALA A 11 -10.59 9.57 -7.99
C ALA A 11 -10.93 8.50 -6.93
N ASN A 12 -11.29 7.29 -7.36
CA ASN A 12 -11.62 6.18 -6.46
C ASN A 12 -10.41 5.78 -5.60
N THR A 13 -9.21 5.70 -6.18
CA THR A 13 -8.00 5.34 -5.43
C THR A 13 -7.65 6.42 -4.38
N ARG A 14 -7.81 7.70 -4.74
CA ARG A 14 -7.65 8.82 -3.80
C ARG A 14 -8.69 8.78 -2.67
N GLU A 15 -9.92 8.41 -2.99
CA GLU A 15 -10.99 8.30 -2.00
C GLU A 15 -10.75 7.17 -1.00
N LEU A 16 -10.24 6.01 -1.45
CA LEU A 16 -9.81 4.92 -0.56
C LEU A 16 -8.73 5.36 0.43
N VAL A 17 -7.74 6.14 -0.03
CA VAL A 17 -6.70 6.71 0.85
C VAL A 17 -7.30 7.66 1.87
N ASN A 18 -8.21 8.54 1.43
CA ASN A 18 -8.88 9.49 2.32
C ASN A 18 -9.73 8.77 3.37
N LEU A 19 -10.48 7.74 2.98
CA LEU A 19 -11.29 6.91 3.89
C LEU A 19 -10.41 6.24 4.95
N ALA A 20 -9.29 5.65 4.54
CA ALA A 20 -8.33 5.06 5.48
C ALA A 20 -7.80 6.10 6.50
N LYS A 21 -7.43 7.30 6.02
CA LYS A 21 -6.97 8.39 6.88
C LYS A 21 -8.05 8.91 7.83
N MET A 22 -9.29 9.04 7.36
CA MET A 22 -10.43 9.46 8.20
C MET A 22 -10.72 8.46 9.33
N GLN A 23 -10.40 7.17 9.13
CA GLN A 23 -10.48 6.13 10.16
C GLN A 23 -9.26 6.12 11.11
N GLY A 24 -8.43 7.16 11.09
CA GLY A 24 -7.25 7.29 11.95
C GLY A 24 -6.08 6.38 11.56
N ARG A 25 -6.10 5.78 10.36
CA ARG A 25 -5.02 4.91 9.88
C ARG A 25 -4.04 5.67 9.00
N THR A 26 -2.75 5.38 9.17
CA THR A 26 -1.73 5.80 8.20
C THR A 26 -1.98 5.11 6.87
N ALA A 27 -2.15 5.90 5.80
CA ALA A 27 -2.42 5.39 4.45
C ALA A 27 -1.52 6.03 3.39
N TYR A 28 -0.97 5.19 2.51
CA TYR A 28 -0.07 5.58 1.43
C TYR A 28 -0.68 5.21 0.08
N HIS A 29 -0.38 5.99 -0.95
CA HIS A 29 -0.85 5.78 -2.33
C HIS A 29 0.38 5.53 -3.21
N ILE A 30 0.40 4.38 -3.89
CA ILE A 30 1.44 4.00 -4.86
C ILE A 30 0.81 3.48 -6.16
N GLU A 31 1.55 3.53 -7.27
CA GLU A 31 1.12 2.95 -8.55
C GLU A 31 1.74 1.59 -8.81
N ASN A 32 2.91 1.31 -8.24
CA ASN A 32 3.67 0.07 -8.40
C ASN A 32 4.53 -0.27 -7.16
N ALA A 33 5.17 -1.43 -7.18
CA ALA A 33 5.99 -1.95 -6.09
C ALA A 33 7.24 -1.11 -5.76
N ASP A 34 7.82 -0.41 -6.73
CA ASP A 34 9.05 0.37 -6.55
C ASP A 34 8.84 1.63 -5.70
N GLU A 35 7.60 2.11 -5.63
CA GLU A 35 7.24 3.25 -4.76
C GLU A 35 7.06 2.84 -3.28
N LEU A 36 7.04 1.54 -2.99
CA LEU A 36 6.90 1.04 -1.62
C LEU A 36 8.17 1.33 -0.82
N ARG A 37 8.00 1.91 0.36
CA ARG A 37 9.14 2.28 1.22
C ARG A 37 9.26 1.40 2.46
N PRO A 38 10.47 0.90 2.81
CA PRO A 38 10.67 0.02 3.96
C PRO A 38 10.22 0.65 5.29
N GLU A 39 10.38 1.96 5.46
CA GLU A 39 9.96 2.67 6.67
C GLU A 39 8.45 2.63 6.93
N TRP A 40 7.62 2.32 5.91
CA TRP A 40 6.17 2.18 6.09
C TRP A 40 5.76 0.84 6.72
N LEU A 41 6.67 -0.14 6.67
CA LEU A 41 6.48 -1.50 7.16
C LEU A 41 7.15 -1.73 8.52
N ARG A 42 8.13 -0.88 8.88
CA ARG A 42 8.82 -0.93 10.18
C ARG A 42 7.82 -0.80 11.33
N ASP A 43 8.00 -1.64 12.35
CA ASP A 43 7.19 -1.69 13.57
C ASP A 43 5.68 -1.94 13.32
N GLN A 44 5.30 -2.41 12.13
CA GLN A 44 3.91 -2.75 11.82
C GLN A 44 3.68 -4.25 12.01
N GLU A 45 2.83 -4.63 12.97
CA GLU A 45 2.36 -6.02 13.09
C GLU A 45 1.54 -6.42 11.85
N ARG A 46 0.78 -5.47 11.28
CA ARG A 46 -0.13 -5.71 10.15
C ARG A 46 -0.16 -4.55 9.17
N VAL A 47 -0.09 -4.88 7.89
CA VAL A 47 -0.22 -3.93 6.77
C VAL A 47 -1.37 -4.37 5.88
N GLY A 48 -2.33 -3.46 5.64
CA GLY A 48 -3.41 -3.70 4.69
C GLY A 48 -2.98 -3.28 3.29
N LEU A 49 -3.30 -4.10 2.28
CA LEU A 49 -3.08 -3.80 0.87
C LEU A 49 -4.43 -3.71 0.17
N ILE A 50 -4.71 -2.59 -0.50
CA ILE A 50 -5.98 -2.31 -1.14
C ILE A 50 -5.72 -1.83 -2.57
N GLY A 51 -6.41 -2.37 -3.56
CA GLY A 51 -6.34 -1.91 -4.95
C GLY A 51 -7.57 -1.11 -5.34
N GLY A 52 -7.41 -0.07 -6.16
CA GLY A 52 -8.54 0.52 -6.88
C GLY A 52 -9.14 -0.48 -7.88
N CYS A 53 -10.42 -0.36 -8.22
CA CYS A 53 -11.13 -1.28 -9.13
C CYS A 53 -10.44 -1.48 -10.51
N SER A 54 -9.75 -0.45 -11.02
CA SER A 54 -9.02 -0.50 -12.29
C SER A 54 -7.57 -1.00 -12.15
N THR A 55 -7.15 -1.44 -10.97
CA THR A 55 -5.78 -1.89 -10.71
C THR A 55 -5.70 -3.39 -10.98
N PRO A 56 -4.85 -3.87 -11.91
CA PRO A 56 -4.69 -5.29 -12.17
C PRO A 56 -4.27 -6.06 -10.93
N MET A 57 -4.73 -7.31 -10.81
CA MET A 57 -4.38 -8.18 -9.69
C MET A 57 -2.86 -8.44 -9.62
N ASP A 58 -2.20 -8.58 -10.77
CA ASP A 58 -0.77 -8.81 -10.86
C ASP A 58 0.03 -7.67 -10.18
N THR A 59 -0.38 -6.41 -10.37
CA THR A 59 0.25 -5.27 -9.71
C THR A 59 0.10 -5.33 -8.18
N LEU A 60 -1.06 -5.79 -7.68
CA LEU A 60 -1.22 -6.00 -6.24
C LEU A 60 -0.34 -7.14 -5.72
N LEU A 61 -0.18 -8.22 -6.48
CA LEU A 61 0.68 -9.35 -6.10
C LEU A 61 2.15 -8.94 -6.06
N GLU A 62 2.63 -8.18 -7.06
CA GLU A 62 3.98 -7.61 -7.07
C GLU A 62 4.24 -6.73 -5.85
N VAL A 63 3.29 -5.86 -5.49
CA VAL A 63 3.40 -5.01 -4.29
C VAL A 63 3.42 -5.85 -3.02
N LYS A 64 2.61 -6.91 -2.94
CA LYS A 64 2.60 -7.83 -1.79
C LYS A 64 3.96 -8.52 -1.64
N GLU A 65 4.50 -9.10 -2.71
CA GLU A 65 5.79 -9.78 -2.69
C GLU A 65 6.90 -8.84 -2.25
N ARG A 66 6.92 -7.62 -2.82
CA ARG A 66 7.88 -6.60 -2.43
C ARG A 66 7.74 -6.19 -0.96
N ALA A 67 6.52 -6.08 -0.44
CA ALA A 67 6.28 -5.77 0.96
C ALA A 67 6.81 -6.87 1.89
N GLU A 68 6.63 -8.15 1.52
CA GLU A 68 7.14 -9.29 2.28
C GLU A 68 8.68 -9.32 2.32
N GLU A 69 9.34 -9.06 1.19
CA GLU A 69 10.80 -8.92 1.13
C GLU A 69 11.32 -7.80 2.02
N LEU A 70 10.70 -6.62 1.94
CA LEU A 70 11.11 -5.46 2.71
C LEU A 70 10.87 -5.68 4.21
N ALA A 71 9.76 -6.32 4.58
CA ALA A 71 9.47 -6.65 5.98
C ALA A 71 10.48 -7.66 6.55
N ALA A 72 10.92 -8.66 5.76
CA ALA A 72 11.94 -9.60 6.19
C ALA A 72 13.33 -8.96 6.38
N ALA A 73 13.61 -7.88 5.64
CA ALA A 73 14.88 -7.15 5.71
C ALA A 73 14.93 -6.09 6.83
N VAL A 74 13.78 -5.73 7.43
CA VAL A 74 13.70 -4.75 8.52
C VAL A 74 13.68 -5.51 9.85
N PRO A 75 14.75 -5.45 10.68
CA PRO A 75 14.71 -6.04 12.01
C PRO A 75 13.64 -5.35 12.86
N ALA A 76 12.93 -6.15 13.65
CA ALA A 76 11.92 -5.74 14.62
C ALA A 76 12.49 -4.94 15.79
#